data_AF-A0A2X2IMU0-F1
#
_entry.id   AF-A0A2X2IMU0-F1
#
_cell.length_a   1.000
_cell.length_b   1.000
_cell.length_c   1.000
_cell.angle_alpha   90.00
_cell.angle_beta   90.00
_cell.angle_gamma   90.00
#
_symmetry.space_group_name_H-M   'P 1'
#
loop_
_entity.id
_entity.type
_entity.pdbx_description
1 polymer ?
#
loop_
_entity_poly.entity_id
_entity_poly.type
_entity_poly.pdbx_seq_one_letter_code
_entity_poly.pdbx_strand_id
1 'polypeptide(L)'
;MLLTLFNARRLEEGVNYSDTTRICTLKDIPILTYHGTDNEIAIHETERIAESLKKCNVNMIFHRIAGEGHGTQYLYETEPWIYEWLLIQRKTSNNNTPIKKISNN
;
A
#
# COMPACT_ATOMS: atom_id res chain seq x y z
N MET A 1 -14.44 6.83 5.97
CA MET A 1 -13.94 5.95 4.90
C MET A 1 -12.54 5.50 5.27
N LEU A 2 -12.40 4.28 5.81
CA LEU A 2 -11.12 3.73 6.21
C LEU A 2 -10.67 2.71 5.15
N LEU A 3 -10.17 3.22 4.02
CA LEU A 3 -9.26 2.41 3.22
C LEU A 3 -7.95 2.43 4.00
N THR A 4 -7.64 1.35 4.70
CA THR A 4 -6.33 1.22 5.35
C THR A 4 -5.31 0.94 4.26
N LEU A 5 -4.89 2.00 3.57
CA LEU A 5 -3.79 1.97 2.61
C LEU A 5 -2.49 1.92 3.39
N PHE A 6 -1.83 0.78 3.34
CA PHE A 6 -0.51 0.60 3.90
C PHE A 6 0.55 1.10 2.92
N ASN A 7 1.05 2.32 3.16
CA ASN A 7 2.14 2.92 2.39
C ASN A 7 3.36 3.19 3.26
N ALA A 8 4.49 2.54 2.97
CA ALA A 8 5.74 2.72 3.73
C ALA A 8 6.53 4.01 3.40
N ARG A 9 6.17 4.76 2.35
CA ARG A 9 6.64 6.14 2.14
C ARG A 9 5.97 6.80 0.93
N ARG A 10 5.59 8.07 1.13
CA ARG A 10 5.29 9.10 0.11
C ARG A 10 3.89 9.05 -0.52
N LEU A 11 2.89 9.30 0.31
CA LEU A 11 1.72 10.09 -0.11
C LEU A 11 1.90 11.52 0.45
N GLU A 12 2.86 12.29 -0.09
CA GLU A 12 2.85 13.75 0.13
C GLU A 12 2.00 14.49 -0.91
N GLU A 13 1.39 13.78 -1.86
CA GLU A 13 0.37 14.33 -2.72
C GLU A 13 -0.82 13.37 -2.75
N GLY A 14 -1.90 13.77 -2.07
CA GLY A 14 -3.11 12.99 -1.90
C GLY A 14 -3.70 12.56 -3.23
N VAL A 15 -3.73 11.25 -3.47
CA VAL A 15 -4.65 10.66 -4.43
C VAL A 15 -6.03 10.70 -3.78
N ASN A 16 -6.84 11.66 -4.20
CA ASN A 16 -8.22 11.75 -3.78
C ASN A 16 -8.99 10.55 -4.38
N TYR A 17 -9.82 9.88 -3.58
CA TYR A 17 -10.67 8.77 -4.01
C TYR A 17 -11.52 9.13 -5.23
N SER A 18 -11.98 10.38 -5.32
CA SER A 18 -12.76 10.87 -6.47
C SER A 18 -11.90 11.24 -7.69
N ASP A 19 -10.58 11.39 -7.52
CA ASP A 19 -9.66 11.81 -8.58
C ASP A 19 -8.56 10.78 -8.82
N THR A 20 -8.86 9.83 -9.70
CA THR A 20 -7.94 8.79 -10.15
C THR A 20 -7.04 9.24 -11.30
N THR A 21 -7.02 10.53 -11.68
CA THR A 21 -6.26 11.01 -12.86
C THR A 21 -4.76 10.73 -12.75
N ARG A 22 -4.23 10.67 -11.53
CA ARG A 22 -2.82 10.41 -11.25
C ARG A 22 -2.56 8.99 -10.73
N ILE A 23 -3.53 8.09 -10.80
CA ILE A 23 -3.42 6.76 -10.16
C ILE A 23 -2.22 5.93 -10.66
N CYS A 24 -1.80 6.12 -11.91
CA CYS A 24 -0.62 5.44 -12.47
C CYS A 24 0.72 5.96 -11.93
N THR A 25 0.77 7.09 -11.22
CA THR A 25 2.01 7.53 -10.53
C THR A 25 2.40 6.58 -9.40
N LEU A 26 1.46 5.74 -8.95
CA LEU A 26 1.67 4.75 -7.90
C LEU A 26 2.27 3.43 -8.41
N LYS A 27 2.59 3.29 -9.70
CA LYS A 27 3.04 2.02 -10.32
C LYS A 27 4.20 1.33 -9.59
N ASP A 28 5.12 2.12 -9.03
CA ASP A 28 6.34 1.63 -8.36
C ASP A 28 6.17 1.56 -6.83
N ILE A 29 4.96 1.85 -6.33
CA ILE A 29 4.65 1.84 -4.90
C ILE A 29 3.90 0.53 -4.60
N PRO A 30 4.44 -0.31 -3.70
CA PRO A 30 3.73 -1.49 -3.22
C PRO A 30 2.52 -1.04 -2.39
N ILE A 31 1.33 -1.57 -2.71
CA ILE A 31 0.09 -1.21 -2.02
C ILE A 31 -0.51 -2.46 -1.38
N LEU A 32 -0.79 -2.40 -0.09
CA LEU A 32 -1.60 -3.40 0.61
C LEU A 32 -2.89 -2.72 1.10
N THR A 33 -4.02 -3.34 0.82
CA THR A 33 -5.35 -2.78 1.07
C THR A 33 -6.30 -3.84 1.60
N TYR A 34 -7.08 -3.46 2.61
CA TYR A 34 -8.16 -4.26 3.18
C TYR A 34 -9.48 -3.52 3.09
N HIS A 35 -10.56 -4.25 2.83
CA HIS A 35 -11.92 -3.71 2.88
C HIS A 35 -12.88 -4.75 3.45
N GLY A 36 -13.65 -4.39 4.47
CA GLY A 36 -14.72 -5.21 4.99
C GLY A 36 -15.90 -5.30 4.00
N THR A 37 -16.60 -6.43 3.94
CA THR A 37 -17.72 -6.60 2.98
C THR A 37 -19.08 -6.54 3.65
N ASP A 38 -19.21 -5.87 4.79
CA ASP A 38 -20.51 -5.59 5.37
C ASP A 38 -21.33 -4.59 4.52
N ASN A 39 -22.57 -4.37 4.94
CA ASN A 39 -23.47 -3.45 4.25
C ASN A 39 -23.33 -2.01 4.77
N GLU A 40 -22.44 -1.73 5.73
CA GLU A 40 -22.24 -0.37 6.25
C GLU A 40 -21.46 0.50 5.26
N ILE A 41 -20.49 -0.09 4.54
CA ILE A 41 -19.71 0.60 3.51
C ILE A 41 -19.74 -0.16 2.19
N ALA A 42 -20.23 0.49 1.14
CA ALA A 42 -20.21 -0.07 -0.20
C ALA A 42 -18.76 -0.28 -0.72
N ILE A 43 -18.40 -1.55 -0.96
CA ILE A 43 -17.08 -1.95 -1.47
C ILE A 43 -16.79 -1.50 -2.90
N HIS A 44 -17.83 -1.19 -3.68
CA HIS A 44 -17.73 -0.86 -5.10
C HIS A 44 -16.70 0.24 -5.39
N GLU A 45 -16.59 1.25 -4.53
CA GLU A 45 -15.64 2.35 -4.74
C GLU A 45 -14.19 1.88 -4.57
N THR A 46 -13.94 1.00 -3.61
CA THR A 46 -12.63 0.37 -3.43
C THR A 46 -12.27 -0.53 -4.60
N GLU A 47 -13.25 -1.28 -5.13
CA GLU A 47 -13.06 -2.12 -6.33
C GLU A 47 -12.75 -1.27 -7.57
N ARG A 48 -13.43 -0.14 -7.75
CA ARG A 48 -13.17 0.82 -8.83
C ARG A 48 -11.72 1.32 -8.80
N ILE A 49 -11.20 1.64 -7.61
CA ILE A 49 -9.81 2.07 -7.43
C ILE A 49 -8.84 0.92 -7.68
N ALA A 50 -9.11 -0.27 -7.14
CA ALA A 50 -8.27 -1.45 -7.32
C ALA A 50 -8.13 -1.84 -8.81
N GLU A 51 -9.23 -1.82 -9.56
CA GLU A 51 -9.21 -2.07 -11.02
C GLU A 51 -8.44 -0.97 -11.77
N SER A 52 -8.49 0.28 -11.30
CA SER A 52 -7.71 1.37 -11.88
C SER A 52 -6.21 1.21 -11.63
N LEU A 53 -5.81 0.81 -10.42
CA LEU A 53 -4.42 0.50 -10.07
C LEU A 53 -3.89 -0.69 -10.89
N LYS A 54 -4.72 -1.73 -11.07
CA LYS A 54 -4.40 -2.90 -11.87
C LYS A 54 -4.12 -2.56 -13.33
N LYS A 55 -4.90 -1.65 -13.94
CA LYS A 55 -4.65 -1.14 -15.30
C LYS A 55 -3.33 -0.39 -15.45
N CYS A 56 -2.81 0.17 -14.36
CA CYS A 56 -1.51 0.84 -14.32
C CYS A 56 -0.36 -0.12 -13.98
N ASN A 57 -0.60 -1.43 -13.89
CA ASN A 57 0.37 -2.45 -13.48
C ASN A 57 0.99 -2.19 -12.09
N VAL A 58 0.23 -1.60 -11.18
CA VAL A 58 0.67 -1.39 -9.80
C VAL A 58 0.77 -2.74 -9.08
N ASN A 59 1.82 -2.92 -8.28
CA ASN A 59 1.94 -4.07 -7.38
C ASN A 59 1.04 -3.90 -6.15
N MET A 60 -0.22 -4.30 -6.29
CA MET A 60 -1.25 -4.19 -5.26
C MET A 60 -1.68 -5.56 -4.73
N ILE A 61 -1.83 -5.65 -3.41
CA ILE A 61 -2.51 -6.74 -2.71
C ILE A 61 -3.83 -6.18 -2.15
N PHE A 62 -4.97 -6.73 -2.58
CA PHE A 62 -6.29 -6.33 -2.13
C PHE A 62 -7.02 -7.50 -1.44
N HIS A 63 -7.29 -7.34 -0.15
CA HIS A 63 -8.05 -8.30 0.65
C HIS A 63 -9.47 -7.80 0.94
N ARG A 64 -10.44 -8.69 0.74
CA ARG A 64 -11.82 -8.51 1.18
C ARG A 64 -12.02 -9.29 2.49
N ILE A 65 -12.62 -8.68 3.50
CA ILE A 65 -12.86 -9.34 4.79
C ILE A 65 -14.36 -9.52 4.99
N ALA A 66 -14.81 -10.78 4.96
CA ALA A 66 -16.22 -11.10 4.99
C ALA A 66 -16.86 -10.72 6.34
N GLY A 67 -17.96 -9.98 6.30
CA GLY A 67 -18.74 -9.63 7.49
C GLY A 67 -18.13 -8.53 8.36
N GLU A 68 -17.03 -7.92 7.93
CA GLU A 68 -16.39 -6.81 8.64
C GLU A 68 -16.82 -5.45 8.08
N GLY A 69 -16.82 -4.44 8.95
CA GLY A 69 -17.09 -3.04 8.65
C GLY A 69 -15.88 -2.14 8.78
N HIS A 70 -16.03 -1.06 9.56
CA HIS A 70 -14.99 -0.02 9.72
C HIS A 70 -13.72 -0.45 10.47
N GLY A 71 -13.80 -1.51 11.29
CA GLY A 71 -12.75 -1.87 12.25
C GLY A 71 -11.85 -2.99 11.76
N THR A 72 -10.78 -2.68 11.03
CA THR A 72 -9.80 -3.67 10.55
C THR A 72 -8.44 -3.57 11.23
N GLN A 73 -8.32 -2.76 12.30
CA GLN A 73 -7.06 -2.57 13.02
C GLN A 73 -6.58 -3.84 13.72
N TYR A 74 -7.49 -4.76 14.09
CA TYR A 74 -7.12 -6.03 14.72
C TYR A 74 -6.21 -6.89 13.83
N LEU A 75 -6.18 -6.64 12.51
CA LEU A 75 -5.29 -7.33 11.59
C LEU A 75 -3.82 -7.15 11.96
N TYR A 76 -3.42 -6.03 12.55
CA TYR A 76 -2.04 -5.89 13.03
C TYR A 76 -1.68 -6.91 14.10
N GLU A 77 -2.66 -7.27 14.95
CA GLU A 77 -2.44 -8.20 16.06
C GLU A 77 -2.56 -9.66 15.62
N THR A 78 -3.41 -9.92 14.63
CA THR A 78 -3.78 -11.28 14.19
C THR A 78 -3.02 -11.76 12.96
N GLU A 79 -2.46 -10.84 12.17
CA GLU A 79 -1.73 -11.14 10.93
C GLU A 79 -0.28 -10.60 11.00
N PRO A 80 0.65 -11.29 11.70
CA PRO A 80 2.01 -10.81 11.92
C PRO A 80 2.80 -10.52 10.63
N TRP A 81 2.45 -11.19 9.53
CA TRP A 81 3.06 -10.98 8.22
C TRP A 81 2.84 -9.55 7.70
N ILE A 82 1.81 -8.83 8.16
CA ILE A 82 1.60 -7.42 7.78
C ILE A 82 2.81 -6.59 8.22
N TYR A 83 3.34 -6.84 9.42
CA TYR A 83 4.56 -6.16 9.88
C TYR A 83 5.77 -6.53 9.04
N GLU A 84 5.94 -7.81 8.71
CA GLU A 84 7.03 -8.26 7.85
C GLU A 84 6.95 -7.60 6.47
N TRP A 85 5.76 -7.58 5.88
CA TRP A 85 5.49 -6.93 4.60
C TRP A 85 5.85 -5.43 4.66
N LEU A 86 5.41 -4.71 5.69
CA LEU A 86 5.73 -3.30 5.90
C LEU A 86 7.25 -3.07 6.02
N LEU A 87 7.95 -3.93 6.76
CA LEU A 87 9.39 -3.83 6.97
C LEU A 87 10.20 -4.10 5.68
N ILE A 88 9.74 -5.00 4.82
CA ILE A 88 10.37 -5.29 3.52
C ILE A 88 10.29 -4.08 2.58
N GLN A 89 9.23 -3.26 2.66
CA GLN A 89 9.10 -2.08 1.80
C GLN A 89 10.08 -0.96 2.17
N ARG A 90 10.86 -1.11 3.26
CA ARG A 90 11.96 -0.21 3.58
C ARG A 90 13.05 -0.35 2.51
N LYS A 91 13.41 0.78 1.88
CA LYS A 91 14.52 0.91 0.92
C LYS A 91 15.73 0.09 1.38
N THR A 92 16.05 -1.01 0.71
CA THR A 92 17.44 -1.49 0.66
C THR A 92 18.21 -0.38 -0.03
N SER A 93 19.06 0.33 0.70
CA SER A 93 20.08 1.16 0.06
C SER A 93 20.87 0.24 -0.86
N ASN A 94 20.70 0.39 -2.18
CA ASN A 94 21.63 -0.17 -3.14
C ASN A 94 23.00 0.44 -2.83
N ASN A 95 23.84 -0.30 -2.11
CA ASN A 95 25.21 0.06 -1.77
C ASN A 95 26.13 -0.11 -3.00
N ASN A 96 25.77 0.51 -4.13
CA ASN A 96 26.58 0.51 -5.34
C ASN A 96 27.51 1.73 -5.44
N THR A 97 27.70 2.48 -4.35
CA THR A 97 28.76 3.48 -4.29
C THR A 97 30.06 2.76 -3.92
N PRO A 98 31.10 2.73 -4.79
CA PRO A 98 32.38 2.17 -4.42
C PRO A 98 32.91 2.95 -3.22
N ILE A 99 33.16 2.28 -2.11
CA ILE A 99 33.90 2.86 -0.99
C ILE A 99 35.26 3.25 -1.55
N LYS A 100 35.51 4.55 -1.76
CA LYS A 100 36.89 5.04 -1.94
C LYS A 100 37.64 4.64 -0.67
N LYS A 101 38.48 3.61 -0.77
CA LYS A 101 39.48 3.33 0.26
C LYS A 101 40.30 4.60 0.40
N ILE A 102 40.17 5.27 1.55
CA ILE A 102 41.07 6.34 1.93
C ILE A 102 42.42 5.64 2.13
N SER A 103 43.38 5.89 1.22
CA SER A 103 44.76 5.51 1.49
C SER A 103 45.28 6.50 2.52
N ASN A 104 45.58 6.01 3.71
CA ASN A 104 46.33 6.78 4.68
C ASN A 104 47.76 6.88 4.16
N ASN A 105 48.22 8.11 3.89
CA ASN A 105 49.64 8.45 3.84
C ASN A 105 50.17 8.64 5.27
#